data_AF-A0A1G7MJJ8-F1
#
_entry.id   AF-A0A1G7MJJ8-F1
#
_cell.length_a   1.000
_cell.length_b   1.000
_cell.length_c   1.000
_cell.angle_alpha   90.00
_cell.angle_beta   90.00
_cell.angle_gamma   90.00
#
_symmetry.space_group_name_H-M   'P 1'
#
loop_
_entity.id
_entity.type
_entity.pdbx_description
1 polymer ?
#
loop_
_entity_poly.entity_id
_entity_poly.type
_entity_poly.pdbx_seq_one_letter_code
_entity_poly.pdbx_strand_id
1 'polypeptide(L)'
;MKTLRRDPLVRGLGLASAALGVPQVARPADVARGIGVTAGPRQRTATLAVGVRELAAAGGLLARPHPVWLWGRVGGDIVDLTLLTRALRRHDGRGLGRTALATAAVAALTAVDVYAAVTRTGRGSETTLTATTTVSTSPEETYAFWRRLEGLPTFMAHLEEVRRTGESTSHWRASAPFGRTVEWDAEVTEDVPGSLLAWRSLDGADVDNGGEVRFSPAPGGSGTEVRVTLRYAVPAGALGRAVARYFGEEPSQQLDDDLRRFKQAVETGEVVRSEGAPAGKRARGEFPQHPARPLTPKELKETLS
;
A
#
# COMPACT_ATOMS: atom_id res chain seq x y z
N MET A 1 -3.86 -9.68 11.98
CA MET A 1 -4.83 -9.59 13.09
C MET A 1 -4.23 -9.93 14.46
N LYS A 2 -3.39 -10.97 14.62
CA LYS A 2 -2.65 -11.22 15.88
C LYS A 2 -1.70 -10.08 16.29
N THR A 3 -1.24 -9.29 15.32
CA THR A 3 -0.31 -8.15 15.50
C THR A 3 -0.91 -6.97 16.26
N LEU A 4 -2.14 -6.54 15.96
CA LEU A 4 -2.77 -5.38 16.62
C LEU A 4 -3.07 -5.60 18.10
N ARG A 5 -3.34 -6.85 18.52
CA ARG A 5 -3.72 -7.16 19.90
C ARG A 5 -2.56 -6.98 20.89
N ARG A 6 -1.32 -7.04 20.43
CA ARG A 6 -0.11 -6.82 21.23
C ARG A 6 0.59 -5.50 20.93
N ASP A 7 0.05 -4.68 20.01
CA ASP A 7 0.65 -3.39 19.66
C ASP A 7 0.47 -2.39 20.83
N PRO A 8 1.57 -1.85 21.39
CA PRO A 8 1.51 -0.93 22.52
C PRO A 8 0.88 0.41 22.16
N LEU A 9 1.01 0.88 20.92
CA LEU A 9 0.39 2.10 20.42
C LEU A 9 -1.12 1.93 20.34
N VAL A 10 -1.61 0.80 19.79
CA VAL A 10 -3.05 0.50 19.68
C VAL A 10 -3.71 0.43 21.07
N ARG A 11 -3.03 -0.20 22.04
CA ARG A 11 -3.50 -0.24 23.43
C ARG A 11 -3.46 1.14 24.10
N GLY A 12 -2.38 1.89 23.89
CA GLY A 12 -2.22 3.25 24.38
C GLY A 12 -3.33 4.17 23.88
N LEU A 13 -3.68 4.07 22.60
CA LEU A 13 -4.81 4.79 22.00
C LEU A 13 -6.13 4.40 22.64
N GLY A 14 -6.38 3.10 22.86
CA GLY A 14 -7.60 2.64 23.55
C GLY A 14 -7.72 3.18 24.98
N LEU A 15 -6.60 3.23 25.72
CA LEU A 15 -6.56 3.83 27.06
C LEU A 15 -6.78 5.35 27.01
N ALA A 16 -6.19 6.04 26.04
CA ALA A 16 -6.41 7.46 25.81
C ALA A 16 -7.87 7.77 25.51
N SER A 17 -8.53 6.95 24.67
CA SER A 17 -9.98 7.08 24.39
C SER A 17 -10.80 6.91 25.68
N ALA A 18 -10.46 5.94 26.53
CA ALA A 18 -11.13 5.78 27.82
C ALA A 18 -10.94 7.01 28.72
N ALA A 19 -9.71 7.51 28.83
CA ALA A 19 -9.37 8.66 29.66
C ALA A 19 -10.10 9.94 29.22
N LEU A 20 -10.31 10.14 27.91
CA LEU A 20 -11.06 11.27 27.35
C LEU A 20 -12.57 11.08 27.49
N GLY A 21 -13.07 9.87 27.20
CA GLY A 21 -14.51 9.59 27.14
C GLY A 21 -15.21 9.56 28.51
N VAL A 22 -14.56 9.02 29.55
CA VAL A 22 -15.16 8.92 30.90
C VAL A 22 -15.60 10.30 31.45
N PRO A 23 -14.75 11.34 31.50
CA PRO A 23 -15.17 12.64 32.03
C PRO A 23 -16.22 13.33 31.16
N GLN A 24 -16.20 13.12 29.84
CA GLN A 24 -17.18 13.68 28.90
C GLN A 24 -18.57 13.09 29.12
N VAL A 25 -18.67 11.80 29.47
CA VAL A 25 -19.94 11.13 29.80
C VAL A 25 -20.39 11.46 31.23
N ALA A 26 -19.46 11.44 32.20
CA ALA A 26 -19.79 11.62 33.61
C ALA A 26 -20.13 13.09 33.95
N ARG A 27 -19.41 14.06 33.35
CA ARG A 27 -19.53 15.49 33.65
C ARG A 27 -19.42 16.35 32.37
N PRO A 28 -20.32 16.21 31.39
CA PRO A 28 -20.24 16.90 30.10
C PRO A 28 -20.19 18.42 30.23
N ALA A 29 -20.94 18.98 31.19
CA ALA A 29 -20.97 20.43 31.41
C ALA A 29 -19.65 20.97 31.97
N ASP A 30 -18.95 20.19 32.79
CA ASP A 30 -17.69 20.61 33.41
C ASP A 30 -16.55 20.52 32.39
N VAL A 31 -16.56 19.48 31.56
CA VAL A 31 -15.62 19.33 30.45
C VAL A 31 -15.80 20.46 29.42
N ALA A 32 -17.03 20.74 28.99
CA ALA A 32 -17.32 21.83 28.06
C ALA A 32 -16.83 23.18 28.61
N ARG A 33 -17.11 23.45 29.89
CA ARG A 33 -16.60 24.65 30.56
C ARG A 33 -15.08 24.66 30.62
N GLY A 34 -14.43 23.54 30.93
CA GLY A 34 -12.97 23.41 31.02
C GLY A 34 -12.25 23.76 29.72
N ILE A 35 -12.80 23.34 28.57
CA ILE A 35 -12.25 23.63 27.24
C ILE A 35 -12.66 25.01 26.69
N GLY A 36 -13.29 25.87 27.48
CA GLY A 36 -13.63 27.24 27.07
C GLY A 36 -14.94 27.38 26.29
N VAL A 37 -15.81 26.36 26.33
CA VAL A 37 -17.11 26.35 25.65
C VAL A 37 -18.24 26.56 26.67
N THR A 38 -19.25 27.34 26.31
CA THR A 38 -20.43 27.54 27.16
C THR A 38 -21.25 26.25 27.26
N ALA A 39 -21.55 25.82 28.50
CA ALA A 39 -22.26 24.56 28.76
C ALA A 39 -23.79 24.66 28.59
N GLY A 40 -24.23 25.11 27.40
CA GLY A 40 -25.62 25.08 26.99
C GLY A 40 -26.12 23.66 26.67
N PRO A 41 -27.44 23.44 26.54
CA PRO A 41 -28.01 22.12 26.30
C PRO A 41 -27.41 21.41 25.07
N ARG A 42 -27.24 22.14 23.95
CA ARG A 42 -26.65 21.59 22.71
C ARG A 42 -25.19 21.17 22.89
N GLN A 43 -24.40 21.98 23.61
CA GLN A 43 -22.99 21.71 23.87
C GLN A 43 -22.83 20.52 24.82
N ARG A 44 -23.71 20.38 25.82
CA ARG A 44 -23.73 19.19 26.69
C ARG A 44 -24.03 17.92 25.90
N THR A 45 -25.02 17.95 25.02
CA THR A 45 -25.33 16.80 24.14
C THR A 45 -24.16 16.47 23.21
N ALA A 46 -23.50 17.49 22.64
CA ALA A 46 -22.31 17.28 21.81
C ALA A 46 -21.16 16.65 22.61
N THR A 47 -20.83 17.18 23.79
CA THR A 47 -19.79 16.61 24.66
C THR A 47 -20.11 15.19 25.09
N LEU A 48 -21.36 14.89 25.42
CA LEU A 48 -21.80 13.54 25.75
C LEU A 48 -21.64 12.58 24.55
N ALA A 49 -22.04 13.01 23.36
CA ALA A 49 -21.92 12.21 22.14
C ALA A 49 -20.44 11.89 21.80
N VAL A 50 -19.55 12.88 21.96
CA VAL A 50 -18.10 12.67 21.84
C VAL A 50 -17.62 11.67 22.88
N GLY A 51 -18.03 11.82 24.14
CA GLY A 51 -17.64 10.91 25.22
C GLY A 51 -18.07 9.46 24.97
N VAL A 52 -19.31 9.24 24.52
CA VAL A 52 -19.80 7.89 24.16
C VAL A 52 -18.99 7.30 23.01
N ARG A 53 -18.66 8.11 21.98
CA ARG A 53 -17.82 7.68 20.85
C ARG A 53 -16.43 7.27 21.30
N GLU A 54 -15.79 8.05 22.18
CA GLU A 54 -14.47 7.74 22.73
C GLU A 54 -14.49 6.45 23.56
N LEU A 55 -15.53 6.21 24.36
CA LEU A 55 -15.67 4.95 25.10
C LEU A 55 -15.92 3.74 24.19
N ALA A 56 -16.68 3.91 23.10
CA ALA A 56 -16.88 2.87 22.11
C ALA A 56 -15.56 2.51 21.40
N ALA A 57 -14.76 3.52 21.03
CA ALA A 57 -13.42 3.32 20.48
C ALA A 57 -12.49 2.64 21.48
N ALA A 58 -12.54 3.02 22.77
CA ALA A 58 -11.79 2.37 23.84
C ALA A 58 -12.12 0.87 23.95
N GLY A 59 -13.41 0.55 24.03
CA GLY A 59 -13.89 -0.84 24.09
C GLY A 59 -13.47 -1.64 22.86
N GLY A 60 -13.58 -1.04 21.67
CA GLY A 60 -13.14 -1.64 20.41
C GLY A 60 -11.65 -1.95 20.39
N LEU A 61 -10.80 -0.98 20.70
CA LEU A 61 -9.33 -1.11 20.65
C LEU A 61 -8.78 -2.04 21.74
N LEU A 62 -9.35 -2.01 22.94
CA LEU A 62 -8.86 -2.82 24.08
C LEU A 62 -9.37 -4.26 24.03
N ALA A 63 -10.64 -4.48 23.66
CA ALA A 63 -11.22 -5.82 23.66
C ALA A 63 -10.99 -6.57 22.33
N ARG A 64 -11.25 -5.92 21.19
CA ARG A 64 -11.22 -6.51 19.85
C ARG A 64 -10.59 -5.56 18.83
N PRO A 65 -9.27 -5.30 18.93
CA PRO A 65 -8.60 -4.34 18.08
C PRO A 65 -8.75 -4.71 16.61
N HIS A 66 -9.33 -3.78 15.85
CA HIS A 66 -9.65 -3.91 14.43
C HIS A 66 -9.40 -2.56 13.73
N PRO A 67 -8.95 -2.56 12.45
CA PRO A 67 -8.73 -1.34 11.67
C PRO A 67 -9.86 -0.31 11.72
N VAL A 68 -11.11 -0.78 11.75
CA VAL A 68 -12.31 0.09 11.81
C VAL A 68 -12.29 1.02 13.04
N TRP A 69 -11.73 0.59 14.16
CA TRP A 69 -11.67 1.39 15.37
C TRP A 69 -10.58 2.47 15.29
N LEU A 70 -9.46 2.19 14.63
CA LEU A 70 -8.41 3.18 14.36
C LEU A 70 -8.90 4.27 13.39
N TRP A 71 -9.54 3.87 12.29
CA TRP A 71 -10.16 4.83 11.35
C TRP A 71 -11.37 5.56 11.95
N GLY A 72 -12.13 4.90 12.82
CA GLY A 72 -13.22 5.51 13.57
C GLY A 72 -12.75 6.65 14.47
N ARG A 73 -11.55 6.53 15.08
CA ARG A 73 -10.93 7.63 15.84
C ARG A 73 -10.58 8.81 14.96
N VAL A 74 -9.91 8.59 13.83
CA VAL A 74 -9.59 9.66 12.86
C VAL A 74 -10.84 10.39 12.39
N GLY A 75 -11.90 9.65 12.04
CA GLY A 75 -13.18 10.25 11.64
C GLY A 75 -13.82 11.05 12.79
N GLY A 76 -13.69 10.57 14.02
CA GLY A 76 -14.13 11.25 15.22
C GLY A 76 -13.42 12.57 15.48
N ASP A 77 -12.10 12.59 15.36
CA ASP A 77 -11.27 13.78 15.54
C ASP A 77 -11.60 14.90 14.53
N ILE A 78 -11.95 14.54 13.29
CA ILE A 78 -12.42 15.52 12.29
C ILE A 78 -13.69 16.22 12.79
N VAL A 79 -14.62 15.48 13.40
CA VAL A 79 -15.84 16.05 13.99
C VAL A 79 -15.48 16.97 15.17
N ASP A 80 -14.60 16.53 16.06
CA ASP A 80 -14.19 17.30 17.24
C ASP A 80 -13.48 18.60 16.86
N LEU A 81 -12.54 18.55 15.91
CA LEU A 81 -11.86 19.73 15.34
C LEU A 81 -12.85 20.67 14.67
N THR A 82 -13.87 20.15 13.99
CA THR A 82 -14.93 20.98 13.37
C THR A 82 -15.72 21.72 14.45
N LEU A 83 -16.12 21.03 15.53
CA LEU A 83 -16.83 21.62 16.66
C LEU A 83 -15.99 22.68 17.38
N LEU A 84 -14.72 22.39 17.65
CA LEU A 84 -13.79 23.29 18.31
C LEU A 84 -13.43 24.50 17.45
N THR A 85 -13.21 24.30 16.14
CA THR A 85 -12.99 25.40 15.19
C THR A 85 -14.20 26.31 15.12
N ARG A 86 -15.42 25.74 15.11
CA ARG A 86 -16.65 26.53 15.19
C ARG A 86 -16.75 27.31 16.49
N ALA A 87 -16.34 26.72 17.61
CA ALA A 87 -16.29 27.39 18.91
C ALA A 87 -15.26 28.53 18.94
N LEU A 88 -14.08 28.35 18.34
CA LEU A 88 -13.07 29.40 18.16
C LEU A 88 -13.61 30.58 17.33
N ARG A 89 -14.33 30.30 16.24
CA ARG A 89 -14.89 31.34 15.37
C ARG A 89 -16.05 32.13 15.99
N ARG A 90 -16.79 31.53 16.93
CA ARG A 90 -17.98 32.13 17.57
C ARG A 90 -17.70 32.59 19.00
N HIS A 91 -16.44 32.85 19.30
CA HIS A 91 -15.98 33.14 20.64
C HIS A 91 -16.34 34.57 21.09
N ASP A 92 -16.63 34.75 22.37
CA ASP A 92 -17.03 36.02 23.00
C ASP A 92 -15.88 36.70 23.76
N GLY A 93 -14.64 36.27 23.54
CA GLY A 93 -13.44 36.71 24.27
C GLY A 93 -13.18 35.94 25.57
N ARG A 94 -14.15 35.21 26.14
CA ARG A 94 -13.98 34.42 27.37
C ARG A 94 -13.60 32.95 27.12
N GLY A 95 -12.35 32.58 27.38
CA GLY A 95 -11.88 31.19 27.26
C GLY A 95 -11.25 30.81 25.93
N LEU A 96 -10.89 31.80 25.10
CA LEU A 96 -10.31 31.60 23.77
C LEU A 96 -9.05 30.74 23.83
N GLY A 97 -8.17 31.04 24.79
CA GLY A 97 -6.93 30.30 24.99
C GLY A 97 -7.15 28.83 25.35
N ARG A 98 -8.22 28.52 26.11
CA ARG A 98 -8.56 27.13 26.49
C ARG A 98 -9.15 26.36 25.31
N THR A 99 -10.00 27.01 24.51
CA THR A 99 -10.51 26.43 23.26
C THR A 99 -9.38 26.21 22.26
N ALA A 100 -8.45 27.17 22.13
CA ALA A 100 -7.30 27.07 21.23
C ALA A 100 -6.36 25.93 21.65
N LEU A 101 -6.08 25.80 22.96
CA LEU A 101 -5.30 24.70 23.52
C LEU A 101 -5.99 23.36 23.27
N ALA A 102 -7.31 23.27 23.47
CA ALA A 102 -8.08 22.05 23.20
C ALA A 102 -8.02 21.68 21.71
N THR A 103 -8.16 22.66 20.80
CA THR A 103 -8.01 22.43 19.35
C THR A 103 -6.62 21.90 19.00
N ALA A 104 -5.56 22.50 19.57
CA ALA A 104 -4.19 22.06 19.34
C ALA A 104 -3.94 20.63 19.88
N ALA A 105 -4.47 20.32 21.06
CA ALA A 105 -4.38 18.99 21.64
C ALA A 105 -5.09 17.93 20.80
N VAL A 106 -6.32 18.23 20.32
CA VAL A 106 -7.04 17.33 19.42
C VAL A 106 -6.27 17.16 18.11
N ALA A 107 -5.75 18.24 17.50
CA ALA A 107 -4.97 18.13 16.27
C ALA A 107 -3.72 17.25 16.42
N ALA A 108 -3.04 17.32 17.58
CA ALA A 108 -1.92 16.45 17.89
C ALA A 108 -2.36 14.97 18.02
N LEU A 109 -3.48 14.70 18.71
CA LEU A 109 -4.07 13.36 18.78
C LEU A 109 -4.44 12.84 17.40
N THR A 110 -5.00 13.69 16.53
CA THR A 110 -5.33 13.33 15.14
C THR A 110 -4.11 12.92 14.35
N ALA A 111 -2.98 13.60 14.53
CA ALA A 111 -1.73 13.21 13.88
C ALA A 111 -1.29 11.81 14.32
N VAL A 112 -1.40 11.49 15.61
CA VAL A 112 -1.08 10.16 16.16
C VAL A 112 -2.08 9.10 15.67
N ASP A 113 -3.37 9.42 15.63
CA ASP A 113 -4.42 8.51 15.16
C ASP A 113 -4.30 8.23 13.66
N VAL A 114 -3.99 9.24 12.84
CA VAL A 114 -3.70 9.07 11.41
C VAL A 114 -2.44 8.23 11.23
N TYR A 115 -1.37 8.51 11.98
CA TYR A 115 -0.15 7.73 11.93
C TYR A 115 -0.42 6.26 12.29
N ALA A 116 -1.12 6.01 13.39
CA ALA A 116 -1.48 4.67 13.83
C ALA A 116 -2.38 3.97 12.81
N ALA A 117 -3.42 4.63 12.31
CA ALA A 117 -4.31 4.06 11.29
C ALA A 117 -3.52 3.69 10.03
N VAL A 118 -2.77 4.62 9.45
CA VAL A 118 -2.01 4.37 8.21
C VAL A 118 -0.99 3.24 8.40
N THR A 119 -0.25 3.24 9.51
CA THR A 119 0.83 2.25 9.71
C THR A 119 0.34 0.89 10.22
N ARG A 120 -0.83 0.80 10.87
CA ARG A 120 -1.35 -0.45 11.47
C ARG A 120 -2.51 -1.06 10.71
N THR A 121 -3.17 -0.31 9.82
CA THR A 121 -4.23 -0.86 8.95
C THR A 121 -3.70 -1.26 7.58
N GLY A 122 -2.38 -1.50 7.47
CA GLY A 122 -1.69 -1.97 6.27
C GLY A 122 -2.04 -3.40 5.86
N ARG A 123 -3.31 -3.65 5.53
CA ARG A 123 -3.64 -4.60 4.49
C ARG A 123 -4.36 -3.84 3.41
N GLY A 124 -3.67 -3.66 2.30
CA GLY A 124 -4.31 -3.31 1.05
C GLY A 124 -5.46 -4.24 0.73
N SER A 125 -6.31 -3.82 -0.21
CA SER A 125 -7.00 -4.80 -1.03
C SER A 125 -5.92 -5.72 -1.63
N GLU A 126 -6.00 -7.01 -1.30
CA GLU A 126 -5.16 -8.01 -1.93
C GLU A 126 -5.59 -8.09 -3.40
N THR A 127 -4.70 -7.65 -4.28
CA THR A 127 -4.92 -7.74 -5.71
C THR A 127 -4.23 -9.01 -6.20
N THR A 128 -5.01 -9.87 -6.85
CA THR A 128 -4.47 -11.06 -7.53
C THR A 128 -4.46 -10.79 -9.03
N LEU A 129 -3.29 -10.93 -9.64
CA LEU A 129 -3.13 -10.91 -11.09
C LEU A 129 -2.82 -12.32 -11.57
N THR A 130 -3.43 -12.73 -12.66
CA THR A 130 -3.12 -14.01 -13.30
C THR A 130 -2.97 -13.79 -14.79
N ALA A 131 -1.91 -14.35 -15.36
CA ALA A 131 -1.65 -14.34 -16.79
C ALA A 131 -1.11 -15.70 -17.21
N THR A 132 -1.22 -16.02 -18.49
CA THR A 132 -0.77 -17.30 -19.04
C THR A 132 -0.18 -17.10 -20.43
N THR A 133 0.93 -17.77 -20.71
CA THR A 133 1.57 -17.80 -22.03
C THR A 133 2.04 -19.22 -22.34
N THR A 134 2.14 -19.55 -23.62
CA THR A 134 2.71 -20.84 -24.06
C THR A 134 4.06 -20.60 -24.70
N VAL A 135 5.07 -21.33 -24.26
CA VAL A 135 6.44 -21.31 -24.81
C VAL A 135 6.77 -22.63 -25.48
N SER A 136 7.68 -22.65 -26.45
CA SER A 136 8.02 -23.84 -27.24
C SER A 136 9.05 -24.78 -26.58
N THR A 137 9.67 -24.36 -25.48
CA THR A 137 10.64 -25.13 -24.69
C THR A 137 9.97 -26.12 -23.74
N SER A 138 10.72 -27.13 -23.26
CA SER A 138 10.22 -28.10 -22.29
C SER A 138 9.90 -27.48 -20.92
N PRO A 139 9.04 -28.11 -20.09
CA PRO A 139 8.73 -27.59 -18.75
C PRO A 139 9.99 -27.44 -17.89
N GLU A 140 10.94 -28.38 -18.01
CA GLU A 140 12.22 -28.39 -17.29
C GLU A 140 13.12 -27.21 -17.69
N GLU A 141 13.27 -26.95 -18.98
CA GLU A 141 14.06 -25.82 -19.49
C GLU A 141 13.43 -24.48 -19.10
N THR A 142 12.12 -24.37 -19.27
CA THR A 142 11.34 -23.17 -18.95
C THR A 142 11.43 -22.86 -17.46
N TYR A 143 11.30 -23.89 -16.62
CA TYR A 143 11.48 -23.81 -15.18
C TYR A 143 12.89 -23.36 -14.81
N ALA A 144 13.92 -24.00 -15.36
CA ALA A 144 15.30 -23.69 -15.06
C ALA A 144 15.66 -22.25 -15.45
N PHE A 145 15.09 -21.74 -16.55
CA PHE A 145 15.23 -20.35 -16.95
C PHE A 145 14.61 -19.40 -15.92
N TRP A 146 13.35 -19.64 -15.51
CA TRP A 146 12.67 -18.80 -14.51
C TRP A 146 13.34 -18.85 -13.14
N ARG A 147 13.81 -20.02 -12.72
CA ARG A 147 14.43 -20.27 -11.41
C ARG A 147 15.70 -19.43 -11.17
N ARG A 148 16.32 -18.94 -12.25
CA ARG A 148 17.42 -17.96 -12.23
C ARG A 148 16.87 -16.56 -11.94
N LEU A 149 16.49 -16.32 -10.68
CA LEU A 149 15.81 -15.11 -10.22
C LEU A 149 16.51 -13.79 -10.61
N GLU A 150 17.84 -13.78 -10.65
CA GLU A 150 18.64 -12.60 -11.04
C GLU A 150 18.43 -12.19 -12.51
N GLY A 151 17.88 -13.10 -13.33
CA GLY A 151 17.49 -12.84 -14.70
C GLY A 151 16.09 -12.23 -14.85
N LEU A 152 15.24 -12.21 -13.82
CA LEU A 152 13.87 -11.69 -13.92
C LEU A 152 13.80 -10.24 -14.44
N PRO A 153 14.68 -9.29 -14.03
CA PRO A 153 14.68 -7.93 -14.56
C PRO A 153 14.88 -7.82 -16.08
N THR A 154 15.33 -8.88 -16.75
CA THR A 154 15.50 -8.87 -18.21
C THR A 154 14.16 -8.90 -18.96
N PHE A 155 13.10 -9.45 -18.36
CA PHE A 155 11.78 -9.55 -18.97
C PHE A 155 10.65 -8.96 -18.13
N MET A 156 10.83 -8.82 -16.81
CA MET A 156 9.90 -8.15 -15.89
C MET A 156 10.27 -6.68 -15.73
N ALA A 157 9.68 -5.80 -16.54
CA ALA A 157 10.15 -4.42 -16.70
C ALA A 157 10.02 -3.55 -15.43
N HIS A 158 9.18 -3.97 -14.48
CA HIS A 158 8.97 -3.27 -13.21
C HIS A 158 10.04 -3.61 -12.16
N LEU A 159 10.79 -4.70 -12.32
CA LEU A 159 11.89 -5.07 -11.44
C LEU A 159 13.17 -4.36 -11.90
N GLU A 160 13.81 -3.65 -10.98
CA GLU A 160 15.12 -3.03 -11.21
C GLU A 160 16.24 -4.03 -10.95
N GLU A 161 16.12 -4.83 -9.89
CA GLU A 161 17.13 -5.77 -9.46
C GLU A 161 16.52 -6.93 -8.66
N VAL A 162 17.05 -8.13 -8.84
CA VAL A 162 16.83 -9.26 -7.94
C VAL A 162 18.18 -9.87 -7.62
N ARG A 163 18.53 -9.99 -6.34
CA ARG A 163 19.79 -10.57 -5.84
C ARG A 163 19.51 -11.73 -4.92
N ARG A 164 20.21 -12.85 -5.09
CA ARG A 164 20.16 -13.94 -4.09
C ARG A 164 20.88 -13.52 -2.81
N THR A 165 20.26 -13.79 -1.67
CA THR A 165 20.84 -13.49 -0.34
C THR A 165 21.10 -14.76 0.50
N GLY A 166 20.56 -15.90 0.08
CA GLY A 166 20.74 -17.19 0.72
C GLY A 166 20.31 -18.36 -0.19
N GLU A 167 20.09 -19.54 0.40
CA GLU A 167 19.67 -20.73 -0.36
C GLU A 167 18.27 -20.57 -0.97
N SER A 168 17.32 -20.10 -0.16
CA SER A 168 15.93 -19.84 -0.55
C SER A 168 15.53 -18.38 -0.48
N THR A 169 16.43 -17.48 -0.05
CA THR A 169 16.13 -16.05 0.14
C THR A 169 16.74 -15.17 -0.94
N SER A 170 16.07 -14.06 -1.23
CA SER A 170 16.48 -13.08 -2.23
C SER A 170 16.02 -11.68 -1.85
N HIS A 171 16.75 -10.67 -2.30
CA HIS A 171 16.43 -9.25 -2.17
C HIS A 171 15.98 -8.70 -3.51
N TRP A 172 14.85 -8.00 -3.53
CA TRP A 172 14.18 -7.53 -4.73
C TRP A 172 14.02 -6.01 -4.64
N ARG A 173 14.18 -5.36 -5.79
CA ARG A 173 14.05 -3.91 -5.95
C ARG A 173 13.20 -3.63 -7.17
N ALA A 174 12.14 -2.84 -7.01
CA ALA A 174 11.21 -2.50 -8.09
C ALA A 174 10.94 -0.99 -8.17
N SER A 175 10.67 -0.52 -9.39
CA SER A 175 10.28 0.87 -9.62
C SER A 175 8.87 1.13 -9.13
N ALA A 176 8.66 2.29 -8.53
CA ALA A 176 7.39 2.77 -8.02
C ALA A 176 7.08 4.19 -8.54
N PRO A 177 5.82 4.67 -8.40
CA PRO A 177 5.39 5.95 -8.95
C PRO A 177 6.25 7.12 -8.43
N PHE A 178 6.36 8.18 -9.23
CA PHE A 178 7.13 9.40 -8.92
C PHE A 178 8.64 9.17 -8.74
N GLY A 179 9.22 8.20 -9.46
CA GLY A 179 10.65 7.91 -9.41
C GLY A 179 11.10 7.34 -8.06
N ARG A 180 10.17 6.78 -7.28
CA ARG A 180 10.48 6.04 -6.07
C ARG A 180 10.88 4.61 -6.42
N THR A 181 11.51 3.95 -5.46
CA THR A 181 11.85 2.53 -5.51
C THR A 181 11.26 1.87 -4.27
N VAL A 182 10.79 0.64 -4.40
CA VAL A 182 10.38 -0.22 -3.29
C VAL A 182 11.28 -1.45 -3.24
N GLU A 183 11.65 -1.86 -2.04
CA GLU A 183 12.58 -2.96 -1.81
C GLU A 183 11.98 -3.95 -0.81
N TRP A 184 12.22 -5.24 -1.03
CA TRP A 184 11.78 -6.28 -0.12
C TRP A 184 12.67 -7.52 -0.20
N ASP A 185 12.75 -8.24 0.91
CA ASP A 185 13.31 -9.59 0.92
C ASP A 185 12.18 -10.61 0.70
N ALA A 186 12.47 -11.66 -0.05
CA ALA A 186 11.54 -12.74 -0.37
C ALA A 186 12.18 -14.11 -0.14
N GLU A 187 11.35 -15.07 0.22
CA GLU A 187 11.72 -16.49 0.34
C GLU A 187 10.92 -17.35 -0.64
N VAL A 188 11.59 -18.36 -1.19
CA VAL A 188 10.96 -19.43 -1.98
C VAL A 188 10.22 -20.36 -1.02
N THR A 189 8.92 -20.53 -1.24
CA THR A 189 8.05 -21.38 -0.40
C THR A 189 7.81 -22.75 -1.01
N GLU A 190 7.81 -22.86 -2.34
CA GLU A 190 7.72 -24.12 -3.08
C GLU A 190 8.69 -24.10 -4.27
N ASP A 191 9.45 -25.18 -4.43
CA ASP A 191 10.45 -25.37 -5.48
C ASP A 191 10.30 -26.81 -6.01
N VAL A 192 9.48 -26.99 -7.04
CA VAL A 192 9.22 -28.27 -7.69
C VAL A 192 9.74 -28.19 -9.13
N PRO A 193 10.92 -28.76 -9.43
CA PRO A 193 11.53 -28.70 -10.74
C PRO A 193 10.57 -29.07 -11.88
N GLY A 194 10.51 -28.23 -12.91
CA GLY A 194 9.67 -28.43 -14.09
C GLY A 194 8.17 -28.21 -13.87
N SER A 195 7.71 -27.87 -12.66
CA SER A 195 6.27 -27.83 -12.33
C SER A 195 5.82 -26.56 -11.60
N LEU A 196 6.50 -26.15 -10.53
CA LEU A 196 6.03 -25.06 -9.67
C LEU A 196 7.20 -24.32 -9.01
N LEU A 197 7.16 -23.00 -9.06
CA LEU A 197 7.97 -22.13 -8.23
C LEU A 197 7.05 -21.14 -7.52
N ALA A 198 7.06 -21.10 -6.19
CA ALA A 198 6.29 -20.16 -5.40
C ALA A 198 7.17 -19.39 -4.42
N TRP A 199 6.83 -18.14 -4.15
CA TRP A 199 7.55 -17.27 -3.23
C TRP A 199 6.62 -16.34 -2.47
N ARG A 200 7.12 -15.79 -1.38
CA ARG A 200 6.49 -14.70 -0.62
C ARG A 200 7.53 -13.75 -0.06
N SER A 201 7.14 -12.49 0.15
CA SER A 201 7.93 -11.51 0.90
C SER A 201 8.06 -11.93 2.36
N LEU A 202 9.20 -11.60 2.97
CA LEU A 202 9.46 -11.78 4.40
C LEU A 202 8.73 -10.72 5.25
N ASP A 203 8.60 -11.01 6.55
CA ASP A 203 8.03 -10.07 7.51
C ASP A 203 8.82 -8.75 7.55
N GLY A 204 8.13 -7.62 7.46
CA GLY A 204 8.74 -6.29 7.46
C GLY A 204 9.05 -5.71 6.09
N ALA A 205 8.70 -6.41 5.00
CA ALA A 205 8.76 -5.88 3.64
C ALA A 205 7.89 -4.62 3.46
N ASP A 206 8.36 -3.67 2.64
CA ASP A 206 7.62 -2.46 2.27
C ASP A 206 6.29 -2.79 1.55
N VAL A 207 6.25 -3.94 0.87
CA VAL A 207 5.08 -4.46 0.15
C VAL A 207 4.94 -5.95 0.45
N ASP A 208 3.83 -6.33 1.10
CA ASP A 208 3.42 -7.73 1.23
C ASP A 208 3.03 -8.24 -0.16
N ASN A 209 3.87 -9.13 -0.69
CA ASN A 209 3.71 -9.71 -2.01
C ASN A 209 4.09 -11.19 -2.03
N GLY A 210 3.56 -11.90 -3.00
CA GLY A 210 3.95 -13.25 -3.30
C GLY A 210 3.50 -13.62 -4.70
N GLY A 211 3.96 -14.77 -5.14
CA GLY A 211 3.58 -15.27 -6.44
C GLY A 211 3.84 -16.74 -6.57
N GLU A 212 3.27 -17.29 -7.62
CA GLU A 212 3.56 -18.64 -8.08
C GLU A 212 3.61 -18.66 -9.60
N VAL A 213 4.49 -19.51 -10.12
CA VAL A 213 4.60 -19.81 -11.53
C VAL A 213 4.44 -21.31 -11.69
N ARG A 214 3.41 -21.72 -12.43
CA ARG A 214 3.18 -23.11 -12.81
C ARG A 214 3.63 -23.35 -14.23
N PHE A 215 4.28 -24.48 -14.43
CA PHE A 215 4.77 -24.98 -15.71
C PHE A 215 4.05 -26.30 -15.98
N SER A 216 3.31 -26.39 -17.07
CA SER A 216 2.60 -27.60 -17.48
C SER A 216 2.76 -27.85 -18.96
N PRO A 217 2.75 -29.11 -19.43
CA PRO A 217 2.77 -29.40 -20.87
C PRO A 217 1.66 -28.65 -21.61
N ALA A 218 2.01 -27.99 -22.72
CA ALA A 218 1.05 -27.24 -23.50
C ALA A 218 0.01 -28.17 -24.17
N PRO A 219 -1.25 -27.70 -24.35
CA PRO A 219 -2.23 -28.42 -25.14
C PRO A 219 -1.70 -28.71 -26.56
N GLY A 220 -1.79 -29.97 -27.01
CA GLY A 220 -1.23 -30.41 -28.30
C GLY A 220 0.19 -31.00 -28.23
N GLY A 221 0.79 -31.08 -27.04
CA GLY A 221 2.00 -31.88 -26.79
C GLY A 221 3.32 -31.25 -27.24
N SER A 222 3.32 -29.96 -27.58
CA SER A 222 4.54 -29.22 -27.95
C SER A 222 4.65 -27.95 -27.12
N GLY A 223 5.68 -27.88 -26.27
CA GLY A 223 5.96 -26.73 -25.42
C GLY A 223 5.35 -26.78 -24.01
N THR A 224 5.36 -25.63 -23.34
CA THR A 224 4.98 -25.45 -21.94
C THR A 224 3.97 -24.31 -21.82
N GLU A 225 2.81 -24.56 -21.21
CA GLU A 225 1.93 -23.53 -20.67
C GLU A 225 2.54 -23.02 -19.35
N VAL A 226 2.83 -21.72 -19.30
CA VAL A 226 3.35 -21.00 -18.14
C VAL A 226 2.25 -20.11 -17.59
N ARG A 227 1.78 -20.44 -16.38
CA ARG A 227 0.77 -19.65 -15.67
C ARG A 227 1.41 -18.95 -14.49
N VAL A 228 1.29 -17.62 -14.46
CA VAL A 228 1.80 -16.80 -13.37
C VAL A 228 0.63 -16.22 -12.61
N THR A 229 0.66 -16.40 -11.30
CA THR A 229 -0.27 -15.75 -10.37
C THR A 229 0.53 -14.91 -9.40
N LEU A 230 0.32 -13.59 -9.42
CA LEU A 230 0.93 -12.64 -8.48
C LEU A 230 -0.13 -12.15 -7.50
N ARG A 231 0.23 -12.07 -6.23
CA ARG A 231 -0.59 -11.55 -5.14
C ARG A 231 0.17 -10.43 -4.46
N TYR A 232 -0.44 -9.26 -4.33
CA TYR A 232 0.17 -8.15 -3.59
C TYR A 232 -0.88 -7.34 -2.86
N ALA A 233 -0.51 -6.82 -1.69
CA ALA A 233 -1.34 -5.91 -0.91
C ALA A 233 -0.92 -4.47 -1.19
N VAL A 234 -1.75 -3.71 -1.90
CA VAL A 234 -1.50 -2.28 -2.15
C VAL A 234 -1.76 -1.48 -0.87
N PRO A 235 -0.76 -0.82 -0.23
CA PRO A 235 -0.97 -0.14 1.05
C PRO A 235 -2.16 0.83 1.04
N ALA A 236 -3.04 0.77 2.03
CA ALA A 236 -4.21 1.65 2.08
C ALA A 236 -3.79 3.13 2.25
N GLY A 237 -4.55 4.06 1.66
CA GLY A 237 -4.36 5.51 1.82
C GLY A 237 -3.78 6.22 0.60
N ALA A 238 -3.18 7.39 0.81
CA ALA A 238 -2.73 8.26 -0.28
C ALA A 238 -1.67 7.61 -1.19
N LEU A 239 -0.78 6.78 -0.62
CA LEU A 239 0.22 6.03 -1.37
C LEU A 239 -0.43 4.93 -2.24
N GLY A 240 -1.37 4.16 -1.70
CA GLY A 240 -2.12 3.17 -2.49
C GLY A 240 -2.94 3.78 -3.62
N ARG A 241 -3.55 4.95 -3.41
CA ARG A 241 -4.25 5.69 -4.49
C ARG A 241 -3.29 6.15 -5.59
N ALA A 242 -2.05 6.49 -5.25
CA ALA A 242 -1.04 6.86 -6.24
C ALA A 242 -0.53 5.63 -7.02
N VAL A 243 -0.28 4.52 -6.34
CA VAL A 243 0.06 3.22 -6.95
C VAL A 243 -1.06 2.77 -7.89
N ALA A 244 -2.32 2.76 -7.45
CA ALA A 244 -3.47 2.39 -8.28
C ALA A 244 -3.61 3.29 -9.53
N ARG A 245 -3.32 4.59 -9.43
CA ARG A 245 -3.33 5.51 -10.58
C ARG A 245 -2.16 5.30 -11.55
N TYR A 246 -1.01 4.86 -11.06
CA TYR A 246 0.19 4.61 -11.86
C TYR A 246 0.14 3.27 -12.60
N PHE A 247 -0.37 2.23 -11.94
CA PHE A 247 -0.60 0.93 -12.57
C PHE A 247 -1.89 0.87 -13.42
N GLY A 248 -2.71 1.93 -13.40
CA GLY A 248 -3.90 2.07 -14.23
C GLY A 248 -5.02 1.06 -13.93
N GLU A 249 -6.04 1.05 -14.78
CA GLU A 249 -7.19 0.12 -14.70
C GLU A 249 -6.83 -1.33 -15.13
N GLU A 250 -5.58 -1.61 -15.54
CA GLU A 250 -5.22 -2.92 -16.10
C GLU A 250 -3.79 -3.42 -15.74
N PRO A 251 -3.49 -3.69 -14.45
CA PRO A 251 -2.23 -4.33 -14.04
C PRO A 251 -2.00 -5.71 -14.70
N SER A 252 -3.07 -6.38 -15.16
CA SER A 252 -2.99 -7.61 -15.95
C SER A 252 -2.25 -7.42 -17.26
N GLN A 253 -2.37 -6.27 -17.93
CA GLN A 253 -1.68 -6.01 -19.19
C GLN A 253 -0.16 -5.95 -19.01
N GLN A 254 0.32 -5.40 -17.89
CA GLN A 254 1.76 -5.36 -17.61
C GLN A 254 2.33 -6.77 -17.41
N LEU A 255 1.59 -7.65 -16.73
CA LEU A 255 1.98 -9.04 -16.56
C LEU A 255 1.95 -9.81 -17.90
N ASP A 256 0.95 -9.56 -18.74
CA ASP A 256 0.91 -10.12 -20.11
C ASP A 256 2.11 -9.67 -20.96
N ASP A 257 2.45 -8.38 -20.89
CA ASP A 257 3.63 -7.81 -21.56
C ASP A 257 4.94 -8.44 -21.05
N ASP A 258 5.08 -8.66 -19.74
CA ASP A 258 6.21 -9.35 -19.14
C ASP A 258 6.29 -10.81 -19.61
N LEU A 259 5.16 -11.51 -19.72
CA LEU A 259 5.10 -12.88 -20.24
C LEU A 259 5.42 -13.00 -21.73
N ARG A 260 5.11 -11.97 -22.53
CA ARG A 260 5.55 -11.90 -23.94
C ARG A 260 7.06 -11.76 -24.04
N ARG A 261 7.68 -10.90 -23.22
CA ARG A 261 9.14 -10.75 -23.14
C ARG A 261 9.80 -12.03 -22.63
N PHE A 262 9.18 -12.69 -21.65
CA PHE A 262 9.64 -13.98 -21.15
C PHE A 262 9.67 -15.04 -22.25
N LYS A 263 8.58 -15.17 -23.02
CA LYS A 263 8.50 -16.08 -24.17
C LYS A 263 9.63 -15.84 -25.16
N GLN A 264 9.91 -14.58 -25.50
CA GLN A 264 11.05 -14.24 -26.37
C GLN A 264 12.38 -14.68 -25.73
N ALA A 265 12.62 -14.30 -24.48
CA ALA A 265 13.86 -14.60 -23.78
C ALA A 265 14.18 -16.10 -23.70
N VAL A 266 13.17 -16.94 -23.45
CA VAL A 266 13.35 -18.38 -23.32
C VAL A 266 13.42 -19.11 -24.67
N GLU A 267 12.72 -18.63 -25.69
CA GLU A 267 12.70 -19.29 -27.01
C GLU A 267 13.87 -18.91 -27.91
N THR A 268 14.40 -17.68 -27.79
CA THR A 268 15.46 -17.18 -28.68
C THR A 268 16.76 -16.83 -27.96
N GLY A 269 16.77 -16.79 -26.63
CA GLY A 269 17.90 -16.31 -25.84
C GLY A 269 18.07 -14.78 -25.88
N GLU A 270 17.22 -14.05 -26.61
CA GLU A 270 17.26 -12.61 -26.78
C GLU A 270 15.87 -11.98 -26.58
N VAL A 271 15.77 -10.92 -25.77
CA VAL A 271 14.56 -10.08 -25.76
C VAL A 271 14.67 -9.09 -26.90
N VAL A 272 13.83 -9.21 -27.93
CA VAL A 272 13.85 -8.29 -29.09
C VAL A 272 13.59 -6.87 -28.60
N ARG A 273 14.62 -6.03 -28.64
CA ARG A 273 14.54 -4.60 -28.33
C ARG A 273 14.30 -3.84 -29.64
N SER A 274 13.30 -2.96 -29.65
CA SER A 274 13.10 -2.07 -30.80
C SER A 274 14.26 -1.07 -30.89
N GLU A 275 14.85 -0.92 -32.08
CA GLU A 275 15.92 0.05 -32.33
C GLU A 275 15.48 1.51 -32.08
N GLY A 276 14.17 1.79 -32.13
CA GLY A 276 13.60 3.11 -31.82
C GLY A 276 13.55 3.44 -30.33
N ALA A 277 13.86 2.50 -29.44
CA ALA A 277 13.95 2.70 -28.00
C ALA A 277 15.05 1.79 -27.41
N PRO A 278 16.34 2.13 -27.60
CA PRO A 278 17.46 1.28 -27.19
C PRO A 278 17.53 1.00 -25.67
N ALA A 279 16.85 1.82 -24.86
CA ALA A 279 16.68 1.61 -23.42
C ALA A 279 15.51 0.68 -23.02
N GLY A 280 14.62 0.32 -23.94
CA GLY A 280 13.34 -0.33 -23.64
C GLY A 280 12.43 0.51 -22.73
N LYS A 281 11.26 -0.01 -22.34
CA LYS A 281 10.36 0.59 -21.32
C LYS A 281 11.02 0.54 -19.93
N ARG A 282 12.15 1.21 -19.71
CA ARG A 282 12.60 1.54 -18.35
C ARG A 282 11.67 2.62 -17.84
N ALA A 283 11.01 2.37 -16.72
CA ALA A 283 9.99 3.19 -16.06
C ALA A 283 10.40 4.63 -15.66
N ARG A 284 11.51 5.15 -16.19
CA ARG A 284 12.06 6.48 -15.88
C ARG A 284 11.63 7.60 -16.83
N GLY A 285 10.78 7.34 -17.81
CA GLY A 285 10.30 8.41 -18.69
C GLY A 285 9.24 7.99 -19.67
N GLU A 286 8.02 7.72 -19.20
CA GLU A 286 6.84 7.88 -20.04
C GLU A 286 6.08 9.11 -19.56
N PHE A 287 6.32 10.22 -20.26
CA PHE A 287 5.28 11.23 -20.46
C PHE A 287 4.07 10.55 -21.10
N PRO A 288 2.83 11.04 -20.85
CA PRO A 288 1.62 10.45 -21.39
C PRO A 288 1.76 10.27 -22.91
N GLN A 289 1.38 9.09 -23.41
CA GLN A 289 1.43 8.74 -24.84
C GLN A 289 0.96 9.93 -25.69
N HIS A 290 1.90 10.56 -26.37
CA HIS A 290 1.57 11.66 -27.27
C HIS A 290 1.19 11.04 -28.63
N PRO A 291 0.11 11.50 -29.29
CA PRO A 291 -0.25 11.04 -30.63
C PRO A 291 0.96 11.12 -31.57
N ALA A 292 1.11 10.10 -32.44
CA ALA A 292 2.24 9.94 -33.35
C ALA A 292 2.48 11.21 -34.18
N ARG A 293 3.45 12.01 -33.76
CA ARG A 293 3.91 13.24 -34.39
C ARG A 293 5.43 13.32 -34.24
N PRO A 294 6.15 13.93 -35.19
CA PRO A 294 7.59 14.12 -35.06
C PRO A 294 7.93 14.90 -33.78
N LEU A 295 8.98 14.48 -33.08
CA LEU A 295 9.50 15.17 -31.89
C LEU A 295 9.89 16.61 -32.24
N THR A 296 9.56 17.55 -31.37
CA THR A 296 10.00 18.94 -31.54
C THR A 296 11.50 19.08 -31.30
N PRO A 297 12.17 20.10 -31.87
CA PRO A 297 13.60 20.32 -31.66
C PRO A 297 14.02 20.47 -30.18
N LYS A 298 13.09 20.87 -29.31
CA LYS A 298 13.31 21.00 -27.87
C LYS A 298 13.31 19.63 -27.19
N GLU A 299 12.37 18.76 -27.54
CA GLU A 299 12.29 17.38 -27.02
C GLU A 299 13.46 16.54 -27.52
N LEU A 300 13.91 16.75 -28.76
CA LEU A 300 15.10 16.10 -29.31
C LEU A 300 16.38 16.48 -28.55
N LYS A 301 16.43 17.68 -27.98
CA LYS A 301 17.59 18.18 -27.23
C LYS A 301 17.61 17.65 -25.79
N GLU A 302 16.45 17.40 -25.20
CA GLU A 302 16.31 16.77 -23.87
C GLU A 302 16.57 15.25 -23.90
N THR A 303 16.37 14.58 -25.03
CA THR A 303 16.67 13.15 -25.18
C THR A 303 18.13 12.84 -25.50
N LEU A 304 18.89 13.83 -25.97
CA LEU A 304 20.31 13.69 -26.34
C LEU A 304 21.30 14.20 -25.27
N SER A 305 20.79 14.64 -24.11
CA SER A 305 21.57 15.09 -22.95
C SER A 305 21.52 14.10 -21.80
#